data_AF-A0A0N5AZA4-F1
#
_entry.id   AF-A0A0N5AZA4-F1
#
_cell.length_a   1.000
_cell.length_b   1.000
_cell.length_c   1.000
_cell.angle_alpha   90.00
_cell.angle_beta   90.00
_cell.angle_gamma   90.00
#
_symmetry.space_group_name_H-M   'P 1'
#
loop_
_entity.id
_entity.type
_entity.pdbx_description
1 polymer ?
#
loop_
_entity_poly.entity_id
_entity_poly.type
_entity_poly.pdbx_seq_one_letter_code
_entity_poly.pdbx_strand_id
1 'polypeptide(L)'
;MPTGLEDWFMNFTHVVRSAVTSESLANIPRPYSELAIFGIFKGGEIASFIGLFKRKLYVFILGGCLVHPIYRFILIKRLTSETTTNNSYKIIRARCRKLQGRFLIGGLLIGPVASMIYASKHTASDVKQICYKIRCDDKNMTLDRTSLAFGLVGWYWKRFQGAVDGVNIALAYCLLLLAVNLSLLFTENF
;
A
#
# COMPACT_ATOMS: atom_id res chain seq x y z
N MET A 1 9.24 23.00 -17.92
CA MET A 1 10.13 21.82 -18.04
C MET A 1 9.28 20.58 -17.83
N PRO A 2 9.30 19.59 -18.75
CA PRO A 2 8.71 18.29 -18.47
C PRO A 2 9.42 17.69 -17.23
N THR A 3 8.63 17.15 -16.34
CA THR A 3 9.04 16.57 -15.06
C THR A 3 9.75 15.23 -15.21
N GLY A 4 9.72 14.61 -16.40
CA GLY A 4 10.30 13.30 -16.66
C GLY A 4 9.49 12.16 -16.01
N LEU A 5 8.27 12.44 -15.57
CA LEU A 5 7.35 11.47 -14.95
C LEU A 5 6.08 11.29 -15.76
N GLU A 6 6.00 11.90 -16.95
CA GLU A 6 4.84 11.86 -17.82
C GLU A 6 4.56 10.43 -18.29
N ASP A 7 5.58 9.72 -18.79
CA ASP A 7 5.45 8.33 -19.26
C ASP A 7 5.06 7.39 -18.11
N TRP A 8 5.65 7.62 -16.92
CA TRP A 8 5.26 6.90 -15.70
C TRP A 8 3.79 7.16 -15.35
N PHE A 9 3.32 8.42 -15.39
CA PHE A 9 1.96 8.78 -15.05
C PHE A 9 0.94 8.25 -16.06
N MET A 10 1.28 8.25 -17.35
CA MET A 10 0.44 7.68 -18.40
C MET A 10 0.30 6.17 -18.25
N ASN A 11 1.40 5.47 -17.94
CA ASN A 11 1.33 4.07 -17.53
C ASN A 11 0.48 3.93 -16.25
N PHE A 12 0.79 4.66 -15.19
CA PHE A 12 0.09 4.52 -13.92
C PHE A 12 -1.42 4.78 -14.02
N THR A 13 -1.88 5.73 -14.82
CA THR A 13 -3.31 6.08 -14.89
C THR A 13 -4.09 5.35 -15.97
N HIS A 14 -3.42 4.86 -17.03
CA HIS A 14 -4.08 4.29 -18.22
C HIS A 14 -5.15 5.22 -18.84
N VAL A 15 -5.05 6.55 -18.64
CA VAL A 15 -6.01 7.52 -19.19
C VAL A 15 -6.02 7.48 -20.72
N VAL A 16 -4.85 7.30 -21.33
CA VAL A 16 -4.68 7.15 -22.78
C VAL A 16 -3.97 5.83 -23.06
N ARG A 17 -4.73 4.78 -23.40
CA ARG A 17 -4.15 3.45 -23.67
C ARG A 17 -3.15 3.45 -24.83
N SER A 18 -3.36 4.30 -25.84
CA SER A 18 -2.45 4.42 -26.98
C SER A 18 -1.08 5.02 -26.62
N ALA A 19 -0.94 5.67 -25.46
CA ALA A 19 0.33 6.21 -24.98
C ALA A 19 1.21 5.15 -24.28
N VAL A 20 0.67 3.97 -23.98
CA VAL A 20 1.41 2.86 -23.36
C VAL A 20 1.99 1.99 -24.48
N THR A 21 3.21 2.31 -24.89
CA THR A 21 3.98 1.57 -25.91
C THR A 21 5.21 0.95 -25.25
N SER A 22 5.82 -0.06 -25.87
CA SER A 22 7.06 -0.67 -25.35
C SER A 22 8.19 0.35 -25.19
N GLU A 23 8.23 1.35 -26.07
CA GLU A 23 9.19 2.45 -26.02
C GLU A 23 8.92 3.38 -24.82
N SER A 24 7.65 3.77 -24.58
CA SER A 24 7.32 4.61 -23.43
C SER A 24 7.53 3.89 -22.10
N LEU A 25 7.31 2.57 -22.05
CA LEU A 25 7.63 1.74 -20.88
C LEU A 25 9.13 1.71 -20.58
N ALA A 26 9.97 1.60 -21.61
CA ALA A 26 11.44 1.59 -21.49
C ALA A 26 12.04 2.97 -21.18
N ASN A 27 11.33 4.05 -21.51
CA ASN A 27 11.78 5.41 -21.25
C ASN A 27 11.61 5.81 -19.78
N ILE A 28 12.71 5.73 -19.03
CA ILE A 28 12.76 6.01 -17.59
C ILE A 28 13.81 7.11 -17.34
N PRO A 29 13.47 8.39 -17.52
CA PRO A 29 14.44 9.47 -17.39
C PRO A 29 14.79 9.76 -15.92
N ARG A 30 13.92 9.39 -14.96
CA ARG A 30 14.12 9.63 -13.52
C ARG A 30 13.88 8.37 -12.67
N PRO A 31 14.77 7.36 -12.76
CA PRO A 31 14.57 6.06 -12.10
C PRO A 31 14.48 6.15 -10.57
N TYR A 32 15.27 7.01 -9.93
CA TYR A 32 15.23 7.18 -8.47
C TYR A 32 13.91 7.80 -7.99
N SER A 33 13.37 8.76 -8.72
CA SER A 33 12.08 9.40 -8.38
C SER A 33 10.93 8.42 -8.55
N GLU A 34 10.91 7.64 -9.65
CA GLU A 34 9.90 6.61 -9.87
C GLU A 34 9.94 5.53 -8.80
N LEU A 35 11.15 5.08 -8.42
CA LEU A 35 11.32 4.10 -7.37
C LEU A 35 10.89 4.64 -5.99
N ALA A 36 11.12 5.94 -5.72
CA ALA A 36 10.61 6.60 -4.52
C ALA A 36 9.08 6.67 -4.51
N ILE A 37 8.44 7.00 -5.63
CA ILE A 37 6.99 7.01 -5.77
C ILE A 37 6.42 5.61 -5.55
N PHE A 38 7.02 4.59 -6.16
CA PHE A 38 6.67 3.20 -5.89
C PHE A 38 6.82 2.85 -4.40
N GLY A 39 7.91 3.33 -3.76
CA GLY A 39 8.13 3.21 -2.33
C GLY A 39 7.02 3.83 -1.48
N ILE A 40 6.44 4.96 -1.89
CA ILE A 40 5.29 5.59 -1.21
C ILE A 40 4.08 4.65 -1.23
N PHE A 41 3.72 4.11 -2.40
CA PHE A 41 2.59 3.19 -2.53
C PHE A 41 2.82 1.93 -1.70
N LYS A 42 3.95 1.25 -1.89
CA LYS A 42 4.24 0.02 -1.14
C LYS A 42 4.37 0.25 0.36
N GLY A 43 4.95 1.37 0.77
CA GLY A 43 5.03 1.77 2.18
C GLY A 43 3.65 1.97 2.79
N GLY A 44 2.75 2.67 2.10
CA GLY A 44 1.37 2.87 2.53
C GLY A 44 0.56 1.57 2.59
N GLU A 45 0.74 0.68 1.61
CA GLU A 45 0.06 -0.61 1.54
C GLU A 45 0.52 -1.59 2.64
N ILE A 46 1.84 -1.74 2.80
CA ILE A 46 2.44 -2.62 3.82
C ILE A 46 2.03 -2.13 5.21
N ALA A 47 2.14 -0.84 5.48
CA ALA A 47 1.74 -0.26 6.76
C ALA A 47 0.23 -0.31 7.02
N SER A 48 -0.59 -0.60 6.01
CA SER A 48 -2.04 -0.74 6.14
C SER A 48 -2.48 -2.20 6.36
N PHE A 49 -1.83 -3.17 5.70
CA PHE A 49 -2.41 -4.52 5.57
C PHE A 49 -1.50 -5.69 5.95
N ILE A 50 -0.21 -5.69 5.62
CA ILE A 50 0.63 -6.90 5.66
C ILE A 50 1.88 -6.71 6.52
N GLY A 51 1.93 -7.47 7.62
CA GLY A 51 3.18 -8.05 8.10
C GLY A 51 3.56 -9.19 7.15
N LEU A 52 4.73 -9.08 6.52
CA LEU A 52 5.17 -9.99 5.46
C LEU A 52 5.44 -11.41 6.00
N PHE A 53 4.78 -12.43 5.43
CA PHE A 53 5.16 -13.82 5.62
C PHE A 53 6.06 -14.29 4.46
N LYS A 54 7.37 -14.11 4.60
CA LYS A 54 8.36 -15.05 4.04
C LYS A 54 9.66 -15.07 4.83
N ARG A 55 10.18 -16.29 5.00
CA ARG A 55 11.32 -16.72 5.84
C ARG A 55 12.59 -15.89 5.61
N LYS A 56 13.22 -15.49 6.72
CA LYS A 56 14.50 -14.78 6.86
C LYS A 56 14.42 -13.26 6.66
N LEU A 57 14.30 -12.61 7.83
CA LEU A 57 15.13 -11.48 8.25
C LEU A 57 14.46 -10.07 8.24
N TYR A 58 14.13 -9.64 9.46
CA TYR A 58 13.87 -8.29 10.02
C TYR A 58 12.48 -7.61 9.92
N VAL A 59 11.91 -7.49 11.14
CA VAL A 59 11.07 -6.44 11.75
C VAL A 59 9.65 -6.21 11.19
N PHE A 60 8.69 -6.72 11.96
CA PHE A 60 7.24 -6.64 11.78
C PHE A 60 6.69 -5.25 12.12
N ILE A 61 6.04 -4.59 11.16
CA ILE A 61 5.07 -3.53 11.45
C ILE A 61 3.70 -4.03 11.01
N LEU A 62 2.89 -4.38 12.00
CA LEU A 62 1.54 -4.92 11.85
C LEU A 62 0.61 -3.76 11.43
N GLY A 63 0.30 -3.71 10.14
CA GLY A 63 -0.55 -2.67 9.56
C GLY A 63 -2.00 -2.75 10.02
N GLY A 64 -2.68 -1.61 10.01
CA GLY A 64 -3.91 -1.32 10.76
C GLY A 64 -5.06 -2.34 10.74
N CYS A 65 -5.17 -3.23 9.76
CA CYS A 65 -6.24 -4.21 9.65
C CYS A 65 -6.26 -5.28 10.77
N LEU A 66 -5.11 -5.77 11.23
CA LEU A 66 -5.00 -6.80 12.28
C LEU A 66 -4.72 -6.20 13.67
N VAL A 67 -3.96 -5.11 13.73
CA VAL A 67 -3.68 -4.43 15.01
C VAL A 67 -4.97 -3.86 15.60
N HIS A 68 -5.87 -3.33 14.78
CA HIS A 68 -7.10 -2.75 15.27
C HIS A 68 -7.97 -3.75 16.08
N PRO A 69 -8.32 -4.95 15.59
CA PRO A 69 -9.07 -5.93 16.39
C PRO A 69 -8.27 -6.47 17.58
N ILE A 70 -6.97 -6.76 17.43
CA ILE A 70 -6.14 -7.30 18.53
C ILE A 70 -5.95 -6.28 19.64
N TYR A 71 -5.55 -5.06 19.30
CA TYR A 71 -5.35 -3.97 20.26
C TYR A 71 -6.67 -3.55 20.92
N ARG A 72 -7.77 -3.54 20.16
CA ARG A 72 -9.11 -3.34 20.71
C ARG A 72 -9.47 -4.43 21.72
N PHE A 73 -9.20 -5.70 21.41
CA PHE A 73 -9.46 -6.81 22.32
C PHE A 73 -8.62 -6.73 23.60
N ILE A 74 -7.32 -6.41 23.48
CA ILE A 74 -6.43 -6.19 24.63
C ILE A 74 -6.94 -5.05 25.51
N LEU A 75 -7.33 -3.92 24.92
CA LEU A 75 -7.86 -2.78 25.67
C LEU A 75 -9.20 -3.10 26.34
N ILE A 76 -10.06 -3.87 25.68
CA ILE A 76 -11.34 -4.31 26.28
C ILE A 76 -11.08 -5.25 27.47
N LYS A 77 -10.13 -6.19 27.35
CA LYS A 77 -9.76 -7.09 28.46
C LYS A 77 -9.15 -6.38 29.67
N ARG A 78 -8.61 -5.18 29.48
CA ARG A 78 -8.02 -4.36 30.56
C ARG A 78 -9.04 -3.45 31.25
N LEU A 79 -10.29 -3.41 30.78
CA LEU A 79 -11.36 -2.66 31.46
C LEU A 79 -11.77 -3.40 32.73
N THR A 80 -11.61 -2.75 33.87
CA THR A 80 -12.20 -3.18 35.15
C THR A 80 -13.59 -2.54 35.29
N SER A 81 -14.47 -3.15 36.10
CA SER A 81 -15.80 -2.59 36.39
C SER A 81 -15.73 -1.16 36.94
N GLU A 82 -14.68 -0.84 37.70
CA GLU A 82 -14.41 0.50 38.27
C GLU A 82 -14.01 1.56 37.24
N THR A 83 -13.38 1.17 36.12
CA THR A 83 -12.89 2.10 35.08
C THR A 83 -13.79 2.15 33.86
N THR A 84 -14.87 1.36 33.87
CA THR A 84 -15.80 1.27 32.75
C THR A 84 -16.83 2.40 32.81
N THR A 85 -16.83 3.24 31.78
CA THR A 85 -17.85 4.26 31.56
C THR A 85 -18.68 3.89 30.33
N ASN A 86 -19.88 4.46 30.19
CA ASN A 86 -20.72 4.30 28.99
C ASN A 86 -19.99 4.67 27.68
N ASN A 87 -18.91 5.47 27.76
CA ASN A 87 -18.12 5.92 26.61
C ASN A 87 -16.82 5.14 26.38
N SER A 88 -16.44 4.20 27.24
CA SER A 88 -15.14 3.51 27.17
C SER A 88 -14.88 2.84 25.81
N TYR A 89 -15.89 2.18 25.23
CA TYR A 89 -15.77 1.56 23.90
C TYR A 89 -15.58 2.59 22.76
N LYS A 90 -16.20 3.76 22.87
CA LYS A 90 -16.05 4.85 21.89
C LYS A 90 -14.61 5.42 21.92
N ILE A 91 -14.06 5.57 23.13
CA ILE A 91 -12.68 6.02 23.36
C ILE A 91 -11.67 5.00 22.80
N ILE A 92 -11.85 3.72 23.11
CA ILE A 92 -10.99 2.63 22.59
C ILE A 92 -10.99 2.64 21.06
N ARG A 93 -12.18 2.70 20.43
CA ARG A 93 -12.31 2.74 18.97
C ARG A 93 -11.60 3.96 18.37
N ALA A 94 -11.73 5.13 18.99
CA ALA A 94 -11.05 6.34 18.56
C ALA A 94 -9.52 6.24 18.67
N ARG A 95 -9.00 5.63 19.75
CA ARG A 95 -7.55 5.37 19.90
C ARG A 95 -7.03 4.43 18.83
N CYS A 96 -7.71 3.30 18.59
CA CYS A 96 -7.28 2.35 17.57
C CYS A 96 -7.24 2.99 16.17
N ARG A 97 -8.24 3.81 15.81
CA ARG A 97 -8.25 4.54 14.53
C ARG A 97 -7.11 5.55 14.40
N LYS A 98 -6.79 6.30 15.48
CA LYS A 98 -5.64 7.20 15.49
C LYS A 98 -4.33 6.45 15.28
N LEU A 99 -4.20 5.27 15.87
CA LEU A 99 -3.02 4.42 15.71
C LEU A 99 -2.88 3.91 14.27
N GLN A 100 -3.97 3.43 13.64
CA GLN A 100 -3.97 3.04 12.24
C GLN A 100 -3.51 4.18 11.32
N GLY A 101 -4.02 5.39 11.56
CA GLY A 101 -3.61 6.54 10.74
C GLY A 101 -2.13 6.88 10.88
N ARG A 102 -1.55 6.73 12.07
CA ARG A 102 -0.10 6.90 12.28
C ARG A 102 0.73 5.85 11.54
N PHE A 103 0.26 4.61 11.46
CA PHE A 103 0.94 3.58 10.66
C PHE A 103 0.93 3.93 9.19
N LEU A 104 -0.21 4.37 8.63
CA LEU A 104 -0.26 4.81 7.24
C LEU A 104 0.74 5.95 6.96
N ILE A 105 0.76 7.00 7.80
CA ILE A 105 1.72 8.10 7.66
C ILE A 105 3.17 7.59 7.76
N GLY A 106 3.45 6.73 8.74
CA GLY A 106 4.76 6.11 8.89
C GLY A 106 5.17 5.33 7.65
N GLY A 107 4.27 4.55 7.05
CA GLY A 107 4.50 3.82 5.81
C GLY A 107 4.77 4.73 4.62
N LEU A 108 3.98 5.78 4.44
CA LEU A 108 4.14 6.76 3.36
C LEU A 108 5.48 7.51 3.45
N LEU A 109 6.04 7.69 4.65
CA LEU A 109 7.33 8.34 4.85
C LEU A 109 8.51 7.36 4.80
N ILE A 110 8.40 6.18 5.42
CA ILE A 110 9.47 5.19 5.46
C ILE A 110 9.64 4.50 4.10
N GLY A 111 8.55 4.29 3.36
CA GLY A 111 8.55 3.66 2.04
C GLY A 111 9.53 4.28 1.04
N PRO A 112 9.42 5.60 0.71
CA PRO A 112 10.36 6.26 -0.19
C PRO A 112 11.79 6.24 0.37
N VAL A 113 11.99 6.45 1.67
CA VAL A 113 13.33 6.40 2.29
C VAL A 113 13.97 5.02 2.11
N ALA A 114 13.24 3.95 2.40
CA ALA A 114 13.71 2.57 2.23
C ALA A 114 14.03 2.27 0.76
N SER A 115 13.19 2.73 -0.17
CA SER A 115 13.43 2.56 -1.60
C SER A 115 14.68 3.30 -2.09
N MET A 116 14.98 4.47 -1.53
CA MET A 116 16.20 5.23 -1.84
C MET A 116 17.45 4.59 -1.24
N ILE A 117 17.37 4.04 -0.04
CA ILE A 117 18.46 3.25 0.57
C ILE A 117 18.72 1.97 -0.24
N TYR A 118 17.66 1.35 -0.78
CA TYR A 118 17.81 0.22 -1.68
C TYR A 118 18.46 0.64 -3.00
N ALA A 119 18.04 1.77 -3.56
CA ALA A 119 18.59 2.31 -4.80
C ALA A 119 20.07 2.72 -4.69
N SER A 120 20.52 3.21 -3.52
CA SER A 120 21.92 3.62 -3.32
C SER A 120 22.90 2.46 -3.34
N LYS A 121 22.42 1.21 -3.23
CA LYS A 121 23.22 -0.02 -3.32
C LYS A 121 23.32 -0.58 -4.74
N HIS A 122 22.65 0.03 -5.72
CA HIS A 122 22.54 -0.47 -7.08
C HIS A 122 23.07 0.54 -8.08
N THR A 123 23.49 0.07 -9.26
CA THR A 123 23.91 0.96 -10.33
C THR A 123 22.70 1.66 -10.97
N ALA A 124 22.91 2.79 -11.63
CA ALA A 124 21.83 3.52 -12.29
C ALA A 124 21.09 2.67 -13.34
N SER A 125 21.79 1.79 -14.05
CA SER A 125 21.21 0.83 -15.00
C SER A 125 20.31 -0.20 -14.31
N ASP A 126 20.72 -0.70 -13.14
CA ASP A 126 19.94 -1.68 -12.39
C ASP A 126 18.64 -1.06 -11.87
N VAL A 127 18.71 0.16 -11.33
CA VAL A 127 17.52 0.88 -10.84
C VAL A 127 16.54 1.15 -11.99
N LYS A 128 17.08 1.48 -13.19
CA LYS A 128 16.28 1.65 -14.40
C LYS A 128 15.57 0.34 -14.80
N GLN A 129 16.29 -0.79 -14.75
CA GLN A 129 15.70 -2.10 -15.03
C GLN A 129 14.63 -2.50 -14.00
N ILE A 130 14.83 -2.17 -12.73
CA ILE A 130 13.84 -2.37 -11.67
C ILE A 130 12.57 -1.56 -11.96
N CYS A 131 12.70 -0.27 -12.29
CA CYS A 131 11.57 0.58 -12.64
C CYS A 131 10.82 0.06 -13.88
N TYR A 132 11.55 -0.44 -14.88
CA TYR A 132 10.95 -1.08 -16.05
C TYR A 132 10.11 -2.30 -15.66
N LYS A 133 10.66 -3.18 -14.81
CA LYS A 133 9.93 -4.36 -14.30
C LYS A 133 8.67 -3.96 -13.54
N ILE A 134 8.74 -2.91 -12.71
CA ILE A 134 7.59 -2.38 -11.97
C ILE A 134 6.51 -1.89 -12.95
N ARG A 135 6.91 -1.12 -13.98
CA ARG A 135 6.00 -0.62 -15.02
C ARG A 135 5.30 -1.72 -15.80
N CYS A 136 5.94 -2.87 -15.97
CA CYS A 136 5.37 -4.04 -16.66
C CYS A 136 4.57 -4.97 -15.74
N ASP A 137 4.58 -4.75 -14.42
CA ASP A 137 3.85 -5.58 -13.46
C ASP A 137 2.43 -5.07 -13.28
N ASP A 138 1.52 -5.56 -14.13
CA ASP A 138 0.11 -5.19 -14.12
C ASP A 138 -0.59 -5.47 -12.78
N LYS A 139 -0.16 -6.51 -12.05
CA LYS A 139 -0.78 -6.87 -10.76
C LYS A 139 -0.44 -5.83 -9.71
N ASN A 140 0.83 -5.48 -9.59
CA ASN A 140 1.27 -4.42 -8.67
C ASN A 140 0.69 -3.06 -9.05
N MET A 141 0.63 -2.75 -10.34
CA MET A 141 0.06 -1.49 -10.82
C MET A 141 -1.44 -1.40 -10.53
N THR A 142 -2.19 -2.50 -10.70
CA THR A 142 -3.61 -2.57 -10.35
C THR A 142 -3.83 -2.37 -8.85
N LEU A 143 -2.97 -2.95 -8.01
CA LEU A 143 -3.01 -2.76 -6.56
C LEU A 143 -2.83 -1.27 -6.21
N ASP A 144 -1.77 -0.65 -6.73
CA ASP A 144 -1.43 0.75 -6.42
C ASP A 144 -2.55 1.71 -6.87
N ARG A 145 -3.13 1.48 -8.06
CA ARG A 145 -4.28 2.23 -8.58
C ARG A 145 -5.51 2.07 -7.70
N THR A 146 -5.81 0.85 -7.29
CA THR A 146 -6.98 0.54 -6.46
C THR A 146 -6.80 1.16 -5.07
N SER A 147 -5.63 1.01 -4.46
CA SER A 147 -5.25 1.64 -3.19
C SER A 147 -5.39 3.16 -3.25
N LEU A 148 -4.91 3.80 -4.32
CA LEU A 148 -5.05 5.24 -4.53
C LEU A 148 -6.52 5.65 -4.68
N ALA A 149 -7.27 4.97 -5.55
CA ALA A 149 -8.66 5.31 -5.84
C ALA A 149 -9.55 5.19 -4.59
N PHE A 150 -9.50 4.04 -3.91
CA PHE A 150 -10.27 3.85 -2.68
C PHE A 150 -9.76 4.73 -1.54
N GLY A 151 -8.45 4.98 -1.46
CA GLY A 151 -7.87 5.93 -0.51
C GLY A 151 -8.41 7.36 -0.70
N LEU A 152 -8.52 7.83 -1.94
CA LEU A 152 -9.07 9.14 -2.28
C LEU A 152 -10.59 9.22 -2.03
N VAL A 153 -11.35 8.21 -2.45
CA VAL A 153 -12.80 8.11 -2.17
C VAL A 153 -13.05 8.12 -0.67
N GLY A 154 -12.27 7.34 0.07
CA GLY A 154 -12.28 7.32 1.52
C GLY A 154 -11.95 8.68 2.12
N TRP A 155 -10.90 9.35 1.63
CA TRP A 155 -10.53 10.69 2.04
C TRP A 155 -11.67 11.70 1.85
N TYR A 156 -12.32 11.66 0.69
CA TYR A 156 -13.44 12.52 0.38
C TYR A 156 -14.58 12.34 1.40
N TRP A 157 -14.91 11.10 1.76
CA TRP A 157 -16.03 10.80 2.64
C TRP A 157 -15.76 11.06 4.13
N LYS A 158 -14.59 10.65 4.63
CA LYS A 158 -14.27 10.64 6.09
C LYS A 158 -12.89 11.21 6.42
N ARG A 159 -12.32 12.02 5.51
CA ARG A 159 -10.96 12.59 5.62
C ARG A 159 -9.93 11.47 5.86
N PHE A 160 -8.87 11.77 6.60
CA PHE A 160 -7.76 10.85 6.85
C PHE A 160 -8.19 9.44 7.28
N GLN A 161 -9.22 9.33 8.13
CA GLN A 161 -9.72 8.02 8.58
C GLN A 161 -10.34 7.23 7.44
N GLY A 162 -11.14 7.90 6.60
CA GLY A 162 -11.71 7.25 5.43
C GLY A 162 -10.65 6.81 4.43
N ALA A 163 -9.55 7.55 4.28
CA ALA A 163 -8.45 7.13 3.40
C ALA A 163 -7.79 5.82 3.85
N VAL A 164 -7.58 5.67 5.17
CA VAL A 164 -7.07 4.42 5.75
C VAL A 164 -8.05 3.27 5.48
N ASP A 165 -9.34 3.49 5.72
CA ASP A 165 -10.38 2.49 5.46
C ASP A 165 -10.44 2.11 3.97
N GLY A 166 -10.32 3.09 3.08
CA GLY A 166 -10.29 2.91 1.64
C GLY A 166 -9.11 2.05 1.17
N VAL A 167 -7.89 2.36 1.62
CA VAL A 167 -6.70 1.56 1.32
C VAL A 167 -6.86 0.12 1.85
N ASN A 168 -7.42 -0.06 3.06
CA ASN A 168 -7.68 -1.40 3.61
C ASN A 168 -8.69 -2.20 2.75
N ILE A 169 -9.74 -1.55 2.26
CA ILE A 169 -10.74 -2.17 1.38
C ILE A 169 -10.11 -2.57 0.05
N ALA A 170 -9.31 -1.69 -0.56
CA ALA A 170 -8.59 -1.98 -1.80
C ALA A 170 -7.70 -3.22 -1.66
N LEU A 171 -6.93 -3.29 -0.58
CA LEU A 171 -6.02 -4.41 -0.31
C LEU A 171 -6.79 -5.72 -0.06
N ALA A 172 -7.90 -5.67 0.68
CA ALA A 172 -8.77 -6.84 0.86
C ALA A 172 -9.36 -7.33 -0.47
N TYR A 173 -9.82 -6.40 -1.32
CA TYR A 173 -10.38 -6.71 -2.63
C TYR A 173 -9.34 -7.38 -3.54
N CYS A 174 -8.14 -6.83 -3.64
CA CYS A 174 -7.09 -7.40 -4.48
C CYS A 174 -6.62 -8.79 -4.01
N LEU A 175 -6.61 -9.05 -2.70
CA LEU A 175 -6.31 -10.39 -2.17
C LEU A 175 -7.42 -11.40 -2.46
N LEU A 176 -8.68 -10.99 -2.35
CA LEU A 176 -9.80 -11.85 -2.75
C LEU A 176 -9.74 -12.19 -4.23
N LEU A 177 -9.48 -11.20 -5.09
CA LEU A 177 -9.32 -11.40 -6.53
C LEU A 177 -8.18 -12.37 -6.84
N LEU A 178 -7.04 -12.23 -6.14
CA LEU A 178 -5.91 -13.14 -6.29
C LEU A 178 -6.25 -14.57 -5.85
N ALA A 179 -6.95 -14.72 -4.73
CA ALA A 179 -7.38 -16.03 -4.22
C ALA A 179 -8.35 -16.73 -5.18
N VAL A 180 -9.31 -15.97 -5.74
CA VAL A 180 -10.25 -16.49 -6.74
C VAL A 180 -9.51 -16.94 -8.00
N ASN A 181 -8.62 -16.12 -8.55
CA ASN A 181 -7.84 -16.48 -9.73
C ASN A 181 -6.96 -17.72 -9.51
N LEU A 182 -6.41 -17.87 -8.29
CA LEU A 182 -5.64 -19.06 -7.93
C LEU A 182 -6.54 -20.30 -7.86
N SER A 183 -7.74 -20.19 -7.30
CA SER A 183 -8.70 -21.31 -7.25
C SER A 183 -9.17 -21.76 -8.63
N LEU A 184 -9.38 -20.83 -9.57
CA LEU A 184 -9.73 -21.14 -10.95
C LEU A 184 -8.60 -21.88 -11.66
N LEU A 185 -7.35 -21.43 -11.49
CA LEU A 185 -6.16 -22.13 -12.01
C LEU A 185 -6.01 -23.56 -11.48
N PHE A 186 -6.38 -23.82 -10.22
CA PHE A 186 -6.37 -25.19 -9.69
C PHE A 186 -7.56 -26.04 -10.18
N THR A 187 -8.63 -25.42 -10.66
CA THR A 187 -9.82 -26.13 -11.15
C THR A 187 -9.69 -26.50 -12.64
N GLU A 188 -8.95 -25.72 -13.44
CA GLU A 188 -8.69 -26.01 -14.87
C GLU A 188 -7.55 -27.03 -15.10
N ASN A 189 -6.87 -27.50 -14.06
CA ASN A 189 -5.78 -28.48 -14.14
C ASN A 189 -6.21 -29.92 -13.73
N PHE A 190 -7.52 -30.20 -13.73
CA PHE A 190 -8.11 -31.54 -13.57
C PHE A 190 -9.16 -31.76 -14.66
#